data_AF-A0A9E1GKY4-F1
#
_entry.id   AF-A0A9E1GKY4-F1
#
_cell.length_a   1.000
_cell.length_b   1.000
_cell.length_c   1.000
_cell.angle_alpha   90.00
_cell.angle_beta   90.00
_cell.angle_gamma   90.00
#
_symmetry.space_group_name_H-M   'P 1'
#
loop_
_entity.id
_entity.type
_entity.pdbx_description
1 polymer ?
#
loop_
_entity_poly.entity_id
_entity_poly.type
_entity_poly.pdbx_seq_one_letter_code
_entity_poly.pdbx_strand_id
1 'polypeptide(L)'
;MSSTTRKVAVLAASFLLATSPAFALDESGPGCYDAEVLGAKLLTAVCWDCVFPILNSNAVIIGDKDRIPPGAADDKFLGACMCYDNLGVPKFGFRTSFWEPIRLVELERQSGCSSVLGGVRLPFNRLNQGQQQKLSTSDEVGNDGKTYRHYHYYTFPLMYMLDMWVPSRCNPGGYMDLDLLYFSEVDPTWNNDEIAFFTHPEAALIASPLGPIACVPDVFGANVGQPIQQLYWCAGSWGVIFPTSGNVLSREGTMKTTSLMAA
;
A
#
# COMPACT_ATOMS: atom_id res chain seq x y z
N MET A 1 74.53 31.39 29.18
CA MET A 1 73.83 31.97 28.02
C MET A 1 72.83 30.95 27.51
N SER A 2 71.65 31.44 27.14
CA SER A 2 70.52 30.73 26.52
C SER A 2 69.52 30.02 27.44
N SER A 3 68.50 30.81 27.79
CA SER A 3 67.11 30.43 28.08
C SER A 3 66.52 29.55 26.97
N THR A 4 65.65 28.57 27.31
CA THR A 4 64.29 28.48 26.74
C THR A 4 63.46 27.34 27.34
N THR A 5 62.36 27.77 27.93
CA THR A 5 61.11 27.12 28.34
C THR A 5 60.64 25.93 27.48
N ARG A 6 60.43 24.76 28.11
CA ARG A 6 59.67 23.63 27.54
C ARG A 6 58.17 23.80 27.85
N LYS A 7 57.39 23.89 26.77
CA LYS A 7 55.93 24.06 26.75
C LYS A 7 55.23 22.78 27.21
N VAL A 8 54.23 22.94 28.08
CA VAL A 8 53.28 21.90 28.49
C VAL A 8 52.40 21.56 27.29
N ALA A 9 52.46 20.30 26.83
CA ALA A 9 51.59 19.79 25.77
C ALA A 9 50.26 19.35 26.37
N VAL A 10 49.20 20.12 26.09
CA VAL A 10 47.81 19.77 26.41
C VAL A 10 47.37 18.69 25.41
N LEU A 11 47.12 17.48 25.92
CA LEU A 11 46.49 16.38 25.19
C LEU A 11 45.00 16.70 24.98
N ALA A 12 44.66 17.22 23.80
CA ALA A 12 43.28 17.34 23.35
C ALA A 12 42.80 15.94 22.92
N ALA A 13 41.91 15.35 23.72
CA ALA A 13 41.19 14.12 23.37
C ALA A 13 40.18 14.44 22.26
N SER A 14 40.53 14.10 21.02
CA SER A 14 39.63 14.14 19.87
C SER A 14 38.57 13.04 19.99
N PHE A 15 37.33 13.45 20.26
CA PHE A 15 36.14 12.60 20.24
C PHE A 15 35.87 12.19 18.78
N LEU A 16 36.28 10.97 18.41
CA LEU A 16 35.94 10.35 17.14
C LEU A 16 34.44 10.04 17.13
N LEU A 17 33.65 10.91 16.50
CA LEU A 17 32.30 10.55 16.04
C LEU A 17 32.45 9.40 15.05
N ALA A 18 32.05 8.20 15.47
CA ALA A 18 31.83 7.07 14.59
C ALA A 18 30.66 7.40 13.66
N THR A 19 30.95 7.99 12.50
CA THR A 19 30.03 8.02 11.38
C THR A 19 29.93 6.59 10.84
N SER A 20 28.85 5.91 11.17
CA SER A 20 28.46 4.68 10.47
C SER A 20 28.41 4.97 8.97
N PRO A 21 29.01 4.14 8.10
CA PRO A 21 28.83 4.30 6.68
C PRO A 21 27.34 4.05 6.37
N ALA A 22 26.65 5.07 5.89
CA ALA A 22 25.41 4.86 5.16
C ALA A 22 25.75 3.94 3.99
N PHE A 23 25.24 2.71 4.01
CA PHE A 23 25.25 1.86 2.84
C PHE A 23 24.36 2.53 1.80
N ALA A 24 24.98 3.29 0.90
CA ALA A 24 24.35 3.67 -0.35
C ALA A 24 24.15 2.38 -1.16
N LEU A 25 22.96 1.79 -1.04
CA LEU A 25 22.53 0.72 -1.93
C LEU A 25 22.24 1.35 -3.29
N ASP A 26 22.97 0.88 -4.29
CA ASP A 26 22.78 1.16 -5.71
C ASP A 26 21.28 1.10 -6.09
N GLU A 27 20.75 2.21 -6.61
CA GLU A 27 19.35 2.42 -7.02
C GLU A 27 18.93 1.58 -8.24
N SER A 28 19.75 0.63 -8.71
CA SER A 28 19.53 -0.08 -9.98
C SER A 28 19.45 -1.62 -9.91
N GLY A 29 19.46 -2.22 -8.71
CA GLY A 29 19.37 -3.68 -8.53
C GLY A 29 18.02 -4.18 -7.97
N PRO A 30 17.71 -5.51 -8.03
CA PRO A 30 16.69 -6.12 -7.20
C PRO A 30 17.20 -6.23 -5.75
N GLY A 31 17.34 -5.07 -5.10
CA GLY A 31 17.66 -4.97 -3.67
C GLY A 31 16.41 -5.08 -2.82
N CYS A 32 16.62 -5.29 -1.51
CA CYS A 32 15.57 -5.08 -0.52
C CYS A 32 15.75 -3.69 0.04
N TYR A 33 14.86 -2.78 -0.34
CA TYR A 33 14.97 -1.35 -0.05
C TYR A 33 14.10 -0.99 1.14
N ASP A 34 14.47 0.06 1.88
CA ASP A 34 13.63 0.60 2.94
C ASP A 34 12.70 1.68 2.36
N ALA A 35 11.38 1.49 2.46
CA ALA A 35 10.42 2.52 2.10
C ALA A 35 10.25 3.58 3.19
N GLU A 36 10.89 3.41 4.36
CA GLU A 36 10.87 4.26 5.55
C GLU A 36 9.45 4.52 6.07
N VAL A 37 8.54 3.56 5.84
CA VAL A 37 7.11 3.67 6.21
C VAL A 37 6.94 3.88 7.71
N LEU A 38 7.76 3.21 8.53
CA LEU A 38 7.77 3.35 9.99
C LEU A 38 8.61 4.54 10.49
N GLY A 39 9.23 5.29 9.59
CA GLY A 39 10.07 6.45 9.90
C GLY A 39 9.35 7.79 9.67
N ALA A 40 10.10 8.79 9.24
CA ALA A 40 9.56 10.13 8.96
C ALA A 40 8.48 10.13 7.86
N LYS A 41 8.57 9.19 6.91
CA LYS A 41 7.60 9.08 5.81
C LYS A 41 6.22 8.66 6.25
N LEU A 42 6.06 8.09 7.46
CA LEU A 42 4.75 7.82 8.06
C LEU A 42 3.87 9.09 8.09
N LEU A 43 4.49 10.25 8.33
CA LEU A 43 3.80 11.53 8.43
C LEU A 43 3.97 12.39 7.18
N THR A 44 5.09 12.30 6.47
CA THR A 44 5.38 13.21 5.35
C THR A 44 4.92 12.69 4.00
N ALA A 45 4.83 11.37 3.81
CA ALA A 45 4.44 10.78 2.52
C ALA A 45 2.93 10.53 2.41
N VAL A 46 2.18 10.69 3.50
CA VAL A 46 0.72 10.55 3.52
C VAL A 46 0.07 11.82 2.99
N CYS A 47 -0.90 11.66 2.08
CA CYS A 47 -1.71 12.77 1.59
C CYS A 47 -2.75 13.17 2.66
N TRP A 48 -2.41 14.10 3.54
CA TRP A 48 -3.34 14.62 4.55
C TRP A 48 -4.51 15.38 3.96
N ASP A 49 -4.32 16.03 2.81
CA ASP A 49 -5.41 16.69 2.07
C ASP A 49 -6.44 15.69 1.55
N CYS A 50 -6.05 14.43 1.34
CA CYS A 50 -6.92 13.37 0.87
C CYS A 50 -7.84 12.84 1.96
N VAL A 51 -7.56 13.13 3.25
CA VAL A 51 -8.41 12.73 4.38
C VAL A 51 -9.73 13.50 4.38
N PHE A 52 -9.71 14.71 3.83
CA PHE A 52 -10.88 15.57 3.72
C PHE A 52 -11.80 15.16 2.56
N PRO A 53 -13.12 15.42 2.67
CA PRO A 53 -13.80 16.15 3.75
C PRO A 53 -13.99 15.31 5.02
N ILE A 54 -13.93 15.98 6.17
CA ILE A 54 -14.37 15.42 7.45
C ILE A 54 -15.81 15.86 7.71
N LEU A 55 -16.70 14.89 7.71
CA LEU A 55 -18.11 15.07 8.01
C LEU A 55 -18.40 14.62 9.45
N ASN A 56 -19.26 15.39 10.12
CA ASN A 56 -19.95 14.94 11.31
C ASN A 56 -21.45 15.02 11.02
N SER A 57 -22.11 13.86 11.00
CA SER A 57 -23.43 13.72 10.40
C SER A 57 -23.39 14.21 8.94
N ASN A 58 -24.33 15.07 8.54
CA ASN A 58 -24.44 15.67 7.21
C ASN A 58 -23.74 17.04 7.12
N ALA A 59 -23.07 17.47 8.19
CA ALA A 59 -22.32 18.73 8.20
C ALA A 59 -20.86 18.47 7.85
N VAL A 60 -20.42 19.02 6.72
CA VAL A 60 -18.98 19.13 6.42
C VAL A 60 -18.37 20.13 7.39
N ILE A 61 -17.48 19.65 8.26
CA ILE A 61 -16.77 20.50 9.22
C ILE A 61 -15.59 21.17 8.51
N ILE A 62 -14.83 20.39 7.72
CA ILE A 62 -13.61 20.82 7.05
C ILE A 62 -13.49 20.09 5.72
N GLY A 63 -13.11 20.80 4.66
CA GLY A 63 -12.84 20.25 3.34
C GLY A 63 -13.90 20.55 2.29
N ASP A 64 -13.65 20.07 1.08
CA ASP A 64 -14.52 20.26 -0.08
C ASP A 64 -15.65 19.21 -0.11
N LYS A 65 -16.86 19.63 -0.49
CA LYS A 65 -18.05 18.77 -0.58
C LYS A 65 -18.02 17.82 -1.77
N ASP A 66 -17.16 18.08 -2.75
CA ASP A 66 -17.11 17.31 -3.99
C ASP A 66 -16.43 15.94 -3.85
N ARG A 67 -15.81 15.65 -2.69
CA ARG A 67 -15.09 14.39 -2.41
C ARG A 67 -15.69 13.56 -1.28
N ILE A 68 -16.98 13.72 -0.99
CA ILE A 68 -17.64 12.95 0.08
C ILE A 68 -17.55 11.45 -0.22
N PRO A 69 -17.11 10.62 0.74
CA PRO A 69 -16.98 9.18 0.51
C PRO A 69 -18.33 8.52 0.21
N PRO A 70 -18.37 7.51 -0.68
CA PRO A 70 -19.57 6.73 -0.91
C PRO A 70 -19.97 6.02 0.40
N GLY A 71 -21.23 6.16 0.81
CA GLY A 71 -21.71 5.65 2.10
C GLY A 71 -21.39 6.54 3.31
N ALA A 72 -21.03 7.81 3.10
CA ALA A 72 -21.01 8.81 4.15
C ALA A 72 -22.34 8.88 4.91
N ALA A 73 -22.30 9.38 6.15
CA ALA A 73 -23.46 9.43 7.03
C ALA A 73 -24.71 10.03 6.35
N ASP A 74 -25.81 9.25 6.35
CA ASP A 74 -27.11 9.57 5.75
C ASP A 74 -27.58 11.02 6.01
N ASP A 75 -28.41 11.52 5.09
CA ASP A 75 -29.09 12.84 5.07
C ASP A 75 -29.96 13.16 6.31
N LYS A 76 -29.99 12.28 7.31
CA LYS A 76 -30.73 12.50 8.55
C LYS A 76 -30.07 13.63 9.32
N PHE A 77 -30.79 14.75 9.42
CA PHE A 77 -30.42 16.03 10.03
C PHE A 77 -29.69 15.98 11.39
N LEU A 78 -29.83 14.89 12.15
CA LEU A 78 -29.17 14.73 13.44
C LEU A 78 -27.97 13.78 13.45
N GLY A 79 -27.79 12.92 12.44
CA GLY A 79 -26.71 11.90 12.30
C GLY A 79 -26.30 11.16 13.58
N ALA A 80 -27.17 11.17 14.57
CA ALA A 80 -26.96 10.63 15.88
C ALA A 80 -27.23 9.13 15.80
N CYS A 81 -26.24 8.37 16.22
CA CYS A 81 -26.29 6.93 16.37
C CYS A 81 -26.63 6.63 17.83
N MET A 82 -27.51 5.64 18.05
CA MET A 82 -27.72 5.04 19.36
C MET A 82 -27.33 3.57 19.28
N CYS A 83 -26.30 3.19 20.02
CA CYS A 83 -25.85 1.80 20.16
C CYS A 83 -26.12 1.34 21.58
N TYR A 84 -26.64 0.13 21.74
CA TYR A 84 -26.77 -0.51 23.05
C TYR A 84 -25.51 -1.32 23.33
N ASP A 85 -25.00 -1.26 24.55
CA ASP A 85 -23.95 -2.19 24.98
C ASP A 85 -24.53 -3.54 25.42
N ASN A 86 -23.65 -4.49 25.76
CA ASN A 86 -24.05 -5.81 26.23
C ASN A 86 -24.90 -5.79 27.52
N LEU A 87 -24.96 -4.67 28.24
CA LEU A 87 -25.79 -4.47 29.44
C LEU A 87 -27.08 -3.70 29.13
N GLY A 88 -27.36 -3.41 27.85
CA GLY A 88 -28.56 -2.68 27.42
C GLY A 88 -28.51 -1.17 27.71
N VAL A 89 -27.35 -0.62 28.04
CA VAL A 89 -27.21 0.83 28.27
C VAL A 89 -27.11 1.53 26.92
N PRO A 90 -28.01 2.48 26.59
CA PRO A 90 -27.96 3.24 25.35
C PRO A 90 -26.76 4.21 25.38
N LYS A 91 -25.92 4.13 24.35
CA LYS A 91 -24.81 5.06 24.09
C LYS A 91 -25.14 5.88 22.86
N PHE A 92 -25.15 7.18 23.05
CA PHE A 92 -25.34 8.14 21.97
C PHE A 92 -23.99 8.51 21.37
N GLY A 93 -23.92 8.56 20.05
CA GLY A 93 -22.76 9.00 19.30
C GLY A 93 -23.19 9.73 18.04
N PHE A 94 -22.23 10.29 17.32
CA PHE A 94 -22.47 10.89 16.00
C PHE A 94 -21.71 10.09 14.96
N ARG A 95 -22.24 10.02 13.74
CA ARG A 95 -21.53 9.39 12.62
C ARG A 95 -20.51 10.37 12.07
N THR A 96 -19.25 9.97 12.05
CA THR A 96 -18.18 10.71 11.37
C THR A 96 -17.81 9.99 10.09
N SER A 97 -17.55 10.73 9.02
CA SER A 97 -17.14 10.17 7.73
C SER A 97 -15.96 10.98 7.18
N PHE A 98 -14.92 10.29 6.74
CA PHE A 98 -13.69 10.85 6.17
C PHE A 98 -12.98 9.74 5.40
N TRP A 99 -11.95 10.10 4.62
CA TRP A 99 -11.11 9.11 3.95
C TRP A 99 -9.93 8.73 4.84
N GLU A 100 -9.73 7.44 5.08
CA GLU A 100 -8.54 6.95 5.78
C GLU A 100 -7.84 5.83 5.01
N PRO A 101 -6.50 5.80 5.05
CA PRO A 101 -5.78 4.59 4.71
C PRO A 101 -6.03 3.56 5.82
N ILE A 102 -6.45 2.37 5.42
CA ILE A 102 -6.72 1.25 6.34
C ILE A 102 -5.86 0.02 6.04
N ARG A 103 -5.26 -0.03 4.86
CA ARG A 103 -4.51 -1.15 4.32
C ARG A 103 -3.34 -0.64 3.51
N LEU A 104 -2.25 -1.39 3.55
CA LEU A 104 -1.05 -1.11 2.78
C LEU A 104 -0.64 -2.41 2.10
N VAL A 105 -0.44 -2.35 0.79
CA VAL A 105 0.07 -3.46 0.00
C VAL A 105 1.48 -3.07 -0.44
N GLU A 106 2.49 -3.84 -0.03
CA GLU A 106 3.82 -3.71 -0.62
C GLU A 106 4.01 -4.75 -1.71
N LEU A 107 4.78 -4.39 -2.74
CA LEU A 107 5.04 -5.25 -3.89
C LEU A 107 6.55 -5.37 -4.12
N GLU A 108 7.04 -6.58 -3.96
CA GLU A 108 8.45 -6.89 -3.85
C GLU A 108 8.88 -7.86 -4.92
N ARG A 109 10.07 -7.64 -5.48
CA ARG A 109 10.63 -8.60 -6.45
C ARG A 109 11.35 -9.73 -5.72
N GLN A 110 11.97 -9.46 -4.58
CA GLN A 110 12.71 -10.49 -3.86
C GLN A 110 11.79 -11.18 -2.87
N SER A 111 11.68 -12.51 -2.94
CA SER A 111 10.95 -13.29 -1.94
C SER A 111 11.46 -12.99 -0.53
N GLY A 112 10.54 -12.66 0.37
CA GLY A 112 10.80 -12.34 1.76
C GLY A 112 11.41 -10.98 2.03
N CYS A 113 11.59 -10.13 1.02
CA CYS A 113 11.94 -8.74 1.27
C CYS A 113 10.70 -7.96 1.72
N SER A 114 10.83 -7.09 2.71
CA SER A 114 9.78 -6.12 3.06
C SER A 114 10.33 -4.70 3.10
N SER A 115 9.84 -3.85 2.21
CA SER A 115 10.11 -2.41 2.22
C SER A 115 9.41 -1.68 3.37
N VAL A 116 8.23 -2.13 3.79
CA VAL A 116 7.45 -1.56 4.89
C VAL A 116 8.17 -1.76 6.23
N LEU A 117 8.80 -2.93 6.43
CA LEU A 117 9.50 -3.30 7.66
C LEU A 117 10.97 -2.87 7.68
N GLY A 118 11.36 -1.83 6.95
CA GLY A 118 12.73 -1.32 7.02
C GLY A 118 13.71 -1.96 6.04
N GLY A 119 13.24 -2.58 4.96
CA GLY A 119 14.09 -3.35 4.04
C GLY A 119 14.61 -4.66 4.64
N VAL A 120 13.91 -5.20 5.64
CA VAL A 120 14.29 -6.48 6.27
C VAL A 120 14.00 -7.65 5.34
N ARG A 121 14.79 -8.71 5.50
CA ARG A 121 14.61 -9.97 4.78
C ARG A 121 14.13 -11.04 5.74
N LEU A 122 12.89 -11.45 5.55
CA LEU A 122 12.27 -12.57 6.21
C LEU A 122 12.89 -13.89 5.71
N PRO A 123 12.95 -14.93 6.56
CA PRO A 123 13.67 -16.17 6.27
C PRO A 123 12.88 -17.10 5.35
N PHE A 124 12.51 -16.62 4.17
CA PHE A 124 11.87 -17.43 3.13
C PHE A 124 12.90 -18.06 2.18
N ASN A 125 12.48 -19.14 1.52
CA ASN A 125 13.28 -19.76 0.48
C ASN A 125 13.39 -18.83 -0.73
N ARG A 126 14.52 -18.83 -1.41
CA ARG A 126 14.75 -18.02 -2.62
C ARG A 126 14.05 -18.54 -3.88
N LEU A 127 12.93 -19.24 -3.71
CA LEU A 127 12.11 -19.69 -4.82
C LEU A 127 11.29 -18.50 -5.36
N ASN A 128 10.85 -18.60 -6.62
CA ASN A 128 9.97 -17.64 -7.27
C ASN A 128 10.45 -16.18 -7.18
N GLN A 129 11.75 -15.93 -7.37
CA GLN A 129 12.23 -14.55 -7.41
C GLN A 129 11.54 -13.77 -8.53
N GLY A 130 11.04 -12.60 -8.18
CA GLY A 130 10.43 -11.61 -9.05
C GLY A 130 11.29 -11.25 -10.23
N GLN A 131 10.70 -11.34 -11.41
CA GLN A 131 11.28 -10.87 -12.66
C GLN A 131 10.59 -9.57 -13.04
N GLN A 132 11.37 -8.60 -13.53
CA GLN A 132 10.80 -7.41 -14.15
C GLN A 132 11.27 -7.36 -15.59
N GLN A 133 10.34 -7.24 -16.51
CA GLN A 133 10.68 -7.02 -17.90
C GLN A 133 11.39 -5.66 -18.05
N LYS A 134 12.54 -5.66 -18.72
CA LYS A 134 13.21 -4.42 -19.11
C LYS A 134 12.41 -3.80 -20.26
N LEU A 135 12.15 -2.49 -20.18
CA LEU A 135 11.54 -1.73 -21.27
C LEU A 135 12.49 -1.78 -22.48
N SER A 136 12.29 -2.75 -23.38
CA SER A 136 13.07 -2.88 -24.61
C SER A 136 12.35 -2.19 -25.76
N THR A 137 13.06 -1.34 -26.49
CA THR A 137 12.62 -0.70 -27.74
C THR A 137 12.70 -1.64 -28.95
N SER A 138 13.19 -2.86 -28.77
CA SER A 138 13.32 -3.88 -29.82
C SER A 138 12.43 -5.07 -29.50
N ASP A 139 11.60 -5.49 -30.45
CA ASP A 139 10.80 -6.72 -30.39
C ASP A 139 11.71 -7.95 -30.54
N GLU A 140 12.53 -8.20 -29.52
CA GLU A 140 13.22 -9.49 -29.40
C GLU A 140 12.19 -10.54 -28.97
N VAL A 141 11.71 -11.26 -29.98
CA VAL A 141 10.91 -12.48 -29.86
C VAL A 141 11.75 -13.52 -29.12
N GLY A 142 11.49 -13.76 -27.84
CA GLY A 142 12.17 -14.84 -27.12
C GLY A 142 12.14 -14.82 -25.60
N ASN A 143 11.74 -13.72 -24.95
CA ASN A 143 11.54 -13.71 -23.50
C ASN A 143 10.08 -13.33 -23.21
N ASP A 144 9.27 -14.32 -22.85
CA ASP A 144 7.86 -14.13 -22.49
C ASP A 144 7.76 -13.02 -21.43
N GLY A 145 7.14 -11.91 -21.81
CA GLY A 145 7.08 -10.64 -21.09
C GLY A 145 6.27 -10.67 -19.79
N LYS A 146 6.66 -11.53 -18.85
CA LYS A 146 6.03 -11.70 -17.54
C LYS A 146 6.80 -10.90 -16.50
N THR A 147 6.10 -10.01 -15.81
CA THR A 147 6.59 -9.37 -14.59
C THR A 147 6.00 -10.13 -13.40
N TYR A 148 6.87 -10.60 -12.50
CA TYR A 148 6.50 -11.32 -11.29
C TYR A 148 6.88 -10.50 -10.06
N ARG A 149 5.94 -10.35 -9.11
CA ARG A 149 6.20 -9.76 -7.79
C ARG A 149 5.45 -10.50 -6.70
N HIS A 150 6.04 -10.54 -5.52
CA HIS A 150 5.38 -10.89 -4.28
C HIS A 150 4.64 -9.68 -3.72
N TYR A 151 3.53 -9.90 -3.05
CA TYR A 151 2.90 -8.87 -2.23
C TYR A 151 2.89 -9.27 -0.76
N HIS A 152 2.99 -8.26 0.10
CA HIS A 152 2.63 -8.42 1.51
C HIS A 152 1.51 -7.46 1.85
N TYR A 153 0.47 -8.00 2.49
CA TYR A 153 -0.72 -7.25 2.86
C TYR A 153 -0.65 -6.86 4.33
N TYR A 154 -0.68 -5.56 4.58
CA TYR A 154 -0.65 -4.99 5.92
C TYR A 154 -1.97 -4.31 6.24
N THR A 155 -2.36 -4.38 7.51
CA THR A 155 -3.30 -3.40 8.06
C THR A 155 -2.53 -2.13 8.40
N PHE A 156 -3.01 -0.97 7.95
CA PHE A 156 -2.34 0.31 8.18
C PHE A 156 -3.35 1.37 8.62
N PRO A 157 -3.93 1.22 9.83
CA PRO A 157 -4.96 2.11 10.36
C PRO A 157 -4.33 3.39 10.93
N LEU A 158 -3.81 4.27 10.06
CA LEU A 158 -2.95 5.40 10.44
C LEU A 158 -3.60 6.34 11.48
N MET A 159 -4.90 6.59 11.37
CA MET A 159 -5.64 7.49 12.26
C MET A 159 -5.68 6.97 13.71
N TYR A 160 -5.73 5.65 13.86
CA TYR A 160 -5.72 4.97 15.15
C TYR A 160 -4.31 4.85 15.72
N MET A 161 -3.32 4.54 14.87
CA MET A 161 -1.92 4.45 15.28
C MET A 161 -1.39 5.77 15.86
N LEU A 162 -1.88 6.91 15.34
CA LEU A 162 -1.51 8.26 15.79
C LEU A 162 -2.43 8.82 16.88
N ASP A 163 -3.38 8.03 17.39
CA ASP A 163 -4.40 8.43 18.39
C ASP A 163 -5.03 9.80 18.08
N MET A 164 -5.46 9.97 16.83
CA MET A 164 -6.02 11.24 16.37
C MET A 164 -7.52 11.34 16.68
N TRP A 165 -8.27 12.23 16.01
CA TRP A 165 -9.68 12.58 16.33
C TRP A 165 -10.71 11.44 16.19
N VAL A 166 -10.27 10.19 16.00
CA VAL A 166 -11.13 9.02 15.84
C VAL A 166 -11.05 8.18 17.12
N PRO A 167 -12.13 8.06 17.90
CA PRO A 167 -12.09 7.26 19.11
C PRO A 167 -11.88 5.79 18.76
N SER A 168 -11.02 5.11 19.51
CA SER A 168 -10.68 3.67 19.33
C SER A 168 -11.88 2.71 19.28
N ARG A 169 -13.03 3.13 19.81
CA ARG A 169 -14.29 2.36 19.78
C ARG A 169 -15.02 2.44 18.44
N CYS A 170 -14.64 3.34 17.55
CA CYS A 170 -15.29 3.58 16.27
C CYS A 170 -14.46 3.06 15.09
N ASN A 171 -13.82 1.89 15.24
CA ASN A 171 -12.95 1.29 14.24
C ASN A 171 -13.68 0.29 13.32
N PRO A 172 -14.04 0.68 12.08
CA PRO A 172 -14.67 -0.24 11.14
C PRO A 172 -13.70 -1.34 10.67
N GLY A 173 -12.39 -1.06 10.69
CA GLY A 173 -11.35 -1.97 10.23
C GLY A 173 -10.94 -3.04 11.24
N GLY A 174 -11.28 -2.86 12.52
CA GLY A 174 -11.01 -3.81 13.61
C GLY A 174 -9.55 -3.89 14.09
N TYR A 175 -8.61 -3.29 13.36
CA TYR A 175 -7.18 -3.28 13.68
C TYR A 175 -6.74 -1.88 14.10
N MET A 176 -5.91 -1.78 15.14
CA MET A 176 -5.42 -0.51 15.69
C MET A 176 -3.94 -0.26 15.40
N ASP A 177 -3.22 -1.33 15.03
CA ASP A 177 -1.78 -1.35 14.86
C ASP A 177 -1.40 -1.71 13.41
N LEU A 178 -0.12 -1.57 13.07
CA LEU A 178 0.44 -2.09 11.83
C LEU A 178 0.70 -3.59 11.99
N ASP A 179 -0.19 -4.41 11.43
CA ASP A 179 -0.03 -5.86 11.40
C ASP A 179 0.17 -6.37 9.97
N LEU A 180 0.96 -7.42 9.86
CA LEU A 180 1.18 -8.14 8.61
C LEU A 180 0.16 -9.27 8.50
N LEU A 181 -0.82 -9.08 7.61
CA LEU A 181 -1.98 -9.96 7.45
C LEU A 181 -1.69 -11.13 6.52
N TYR A 182 -0.92 -10.91 5.44
CA TYR A 182 -0.69 -11.92 4.43
C TYR A 182 0.65 -11.81 3.73
N PHE A 183 1.21 -12.98 3.37
CA PHE A 183 2.41 -13.13 2.56
C PHE A 183 2.08 -13.92 1.30
N SER A 184 2.38 -13.36 0.13
CA SER A 184 2.17 -14.06 -1.13
C SER A 184 3.14 -15.23 -1.38
N GLU A 185 4.28 -15.25 -0.68
CA GLU A 185 5.34 -16.26 -0.78
C GLU A 185 4.86 -17.64 -0.36
N VAL A 186 3.98 -17.70 0.64
CA VAL A 186 3.42 -18.95 1.16
C VAL A 186 2.18 -19.40 0.38
N ASP A 187 1.70 -18.57 -0.54
CA ASP A 187 0.48 -18.82 -1.30
C ASP A 187 0.79 -19.52 -2.63
N PRO A 188 0.40 -20.80 -2.80
CA PRO A 188 0.57 -21.48 -4.07
C PRO A 188 -0.25 -20.86 -5.22
N THR A 189 -1.39 -20.23 -4.92
CA THR A 189 -2.22 -19.56 -5.95
C THR A 189 -1.55 -18.31 -6.50
N TRP A 190 -0.77 -17.60 -5.69
CA TRP A 190 -0.04 -16.42 -6.17
C TRP A 190 1.17 -16.78 -7.03
N ASN A 191 1.83 -17.88 -6.70
CA ASN A 191 3.04 -18.34 -7.37
C ASN A 191 2.76 -19.05 -8.70
N ASN A 192 1.56 -19.61 -8.88
CA ASN A 192 1.21 -20.43 -10.03
C ASN A 192 -0.16 -20.06 -10.60
N ASP A 193 -0.17 -19.56 -11.84
CA ASP A 193 -1.35 -19.06 -12.53
C ASP A 193 -2.39 -20.16 -12.78
N GLU A 194 -1.95 -21.41 -12.98
CA GLU A 194 -2.86 -22.53 -13.20
C GLU A 194 -3.65 -22.86 -11.93
N ILE A 195 -2.99 -22.85 -10.76
CA ILE A 195 -3.66 -23.05 -9.46
C ILE A 195 -4.57 -21.84 -9.16
N ALA A 196 -4.13 -20.61 -9.47
CA ALA A 196 -4.96 -19.40 -9.34
C ALA A 196 -6.26 -19.53 -10.15
N PHE A 197 -6.15 -19.99 -11.39
CA PHE A 197 -7.28 -20.23 -12.29
C PHE A 197 -8.24 -21.29 -11.77
N PHE A 198 -7.74 -22.37 -11.14
CA PHE A 198 -8.60 -23.37 -10.51
C PHE A 198 -9.37 -22.83 -9.30
N THR A 199 -8.77 -21.92 -8.53
CA THR A 199 -9.45 -21.29 -7.38
C THR A 199 -10.46 -20.21 -7.78
N HIS A 200 -10.26 -19.56 -8.93
CA HIS A 200 -11.10 -18.49 -9.47
C HIS A 200 -11.64 -18.88 -10.85
N PRO A 201 -12.64 -19.78 -10.94
CA PRO A 201 -13.19 -20.24 -12.21
C PRO A 201 -13.82 -19.13 -13.06
N GLU A 202 -14.23 -18.02 -12.43
CA GLU A 202 -14.70 -16.80 -13.11
C GLU A 202 -13.63 -16.18 -14.02
N ALA A 203 -12.34 -16.44 -13.76
CA ALA A 203 -11.26 -16.02 -14.63
C ALA A 203 -11.40 -16.59 -16.05
N ALA A 204 -12.05 -17.74 -16.23
CA ALA A 204 -12.33 -18.31 -17.54
C ALA A 204 -13.28 -17.44 -18.36
N LEU A 205 -14.28 -16.83 -17.71
CA LEU A 205 -15.21 -15.91 -18.36
C LEU A 205 -14.52 -14.58 -18.68
N ILE A 206 -13.66 -14.10 -17.79
CA ILE A 206 -12.96 -12.83 -17.92
C ILE A 206 -11.81 -12.91 -18.94
N ALA A 207 -11.20 -14.09 -19.10
CA ALA A 207 -10.22 -14.36 -20.15
C ALA A 207 -10.83 -14.40 -21.56
N SER A 208 -12.17 -14.47 -21.67
CA SER A 208 -12.82 -14.34 -22.97
C SER A 208 -12.66 -12.92 -23.52
N PRO A 209 -12.80 -12.70 -24.85
CA PRO A 209 -12.75 -11.36 -25.43
C PRO A 209 -13.78 -10.38 -24.83
N LEU A 210 -14.85 -10.91 -24.23
CA LEU A 210 -15.89 -10.11 -23.58
C LEU A 210 -15.42 -9.50 -22.25
N GLY A 211 -14.48 -10.13 -21.53
CA GLY A 211 -14.01 -9.65 -20.23
C GLY A 211 -13.32 -8.28 -20.30
N PRO A 212 -12.27 -8.11 -21.12
CA PRO A 212 -11.61 -6.80 -21.29
C PRO A 212 -12.55 -5.75 -21.89
N ILE A 213 -13.44 -6.13 -22.81
CA ILE A 213 -14.44 -5.21 -23.39
C ILE A 213 -15.43 -4.73 -22.32
N ALA A 214 -15.81 -5.59 -21.37
CA ALA A 214 -16.68 -5.22 -20.27
C ALA A 214 -16.06 -4.14 -19.37
N CYS A 215 -14.72 -3.98 -19.35
CA CYS A 215 -14.04 -2.96 -18.57
C CYS A 215 -14.06 -1.55 -19.18
N VAL A 216 -14.53 -1.38 -20.43
CA VAL A 216 -14.57 -0.07 -21.09
C VAL A 216 -15.31 1.01 -20.27
N PRO A 217 -16.48 0.75 -19.67
CA PRO A 217 -17.16 1.73 -18.82
C PRO A 217 -16.33 2.13 -17.60
N ASP A 218 -15.61 1.17 -16.99
CA ASP A 218 -14.78 1.42 -15.82
C ASP A 218 -13.53 2.25 -16.17
N VAL A 219 -12.96 2.07 -17.37
CA VAL A 219 -11.90 2.96 -17.89
C VAL A 219 -12.39 4.42 -17.89
N PHE A 220 -13.60 4.69 -18.39
CA PHE A 220 -14.13 6.06 -18.40
C PHE A 220 -14.46 6.55 -16.99
N GLY A 221 -15.08 5.70 -16.16
CA GLY A 221 -15.40 6.01 -14.77
C GLY A 221 -14.17 6.41 -13.96
N ALA A 222 -13.11 5.60 -14.01
CA ALA A 222 -11.85 5.83 -13.30
C ALA A 222 -11.08 7.07 -13.80
N ASN A 223 -11.21 7.46 -15.07
CA ASN A 223 -10.56 8.67 -15.60
C ASN A 223 -11.33 9.97 -15.31
N VAL A 224 -12.66 9.91 -15.22
CA VAL A 224 -13.50 11.10 -15.02
C VAL A 224 -13.85 11.32 -13.55
N GLY A 225 -13.96 10.25 -12.76
CA GLY A 225 -14.36 10.30 -11.37
C GLY A 225 -13.89 9.09 -10.58
N GLN A 226 -14.79 8.13 -10.35
CA GLN A 226 -14.53 6.95 -9.53
C GLN A 226 -14.72 5.66 -10.34
N PRO A 227 -13.95 4.59 -10.04
CA PRO A 227 -14.16 3.29 -10.63
C PRO A 227 -15.54 2.72 -10.26
N ILE A 228 -16.08 1.90 -11.15
CA ILE A 228 -17.41 1.30 -11.01
C ILE A 228 -17.28 0.03 -10.17
N GLN A 229 -17.69 0.09 -8.90
CA GLN A 229 -17.53 -1.00 -7.93
C GLN A 229 -18.17 -2.33 -8.36
N GLN A 230 -19.20 -2.31 -9.22
CA GLN A 230 -19.85 -3.52 -9.73
C GLN A 230 -18.96 -4.28 -10.73
N LEU A 231 -17.98 -3.62 -11.36
CA LEU A 231 -17.00 -4.21 -12.26
C LEU A 231 -15.71 -4.55 -11.51
N TYR A 232 -15.83 -5.33 -10.44
CA TYR A 232 -14.73 -5.66 -9.53
C TYR A 232 -13.54 -6.39 -10.18
N TRP A 233 -13.70 -6.91 -11.40
CA TRP A 233 -12.62 -7.56 -12.16
C TRP A 233 -11.82 -6.59 -13.03
N CYS A 234 -12.23 -5.32 -13.09
CA CYS A 234 -11.62 -4.27 -13.88
C CYS A 234 -10.84 -3.31 -12.97
N ALA A 235 -9.62 -2.99 -13.36
CA ALA A 235 -8.76 -2.01 -12.70
C ALA A 235 -8.67 -0.72 -13.54
N GLY A 236 -9.81 -0.16 -13.94
CA GLY A 236 -9.88 1.03 -14.79
C GLY A 236 -9.01 0.90 -16.06
N SER A 237 -8.13 1.88 -16.28
CA SER A 237 -7.20 1.91 -17.42
C SER A 237 -5.99 0.97 -17.27
N TRP A 238 -5.85 0.27 -16.14
CA TRP A 238 -4.74 -0.64 -15.90
C TRP A 238 -4.97 -2.04 -16.46
N GLY A 239 -6.23 -2.46 -16.64
CA GLY A 239 -6.58 -3.72 -17.29
C GLY A 239 -7.54 -4.58 -16.45
N VAL A 240 -7.52 -5.89 -16.70
CA VAL A 240 -8.26 -6.88 -15.91
C VAL A 240 -7.39 -7.40 -14.77
N ILE A 241 -8.01 -7.68 -13.61
CA ILE A 241 -7.31 -8.14 -12.40
C ILE A 241 -7.04 -9.66 -12.43
N PHE A 242 -7.87 -10.43 -13.14
CA PHE A 242 -7.74 -11.89 -13.20
C PHE A 242 -6.73 -12.36 -14.26
N PRO A 243 -6.03 -13.49 -14.01
CA PRO A 243 -6.00 -14.26 -12.77
C PRO A 243 -5.25 -13.52 -11.65
N THR A 244 -5.71 -13.67 -10.41
CA THR A 244 -5.11 -13.07 -9.20
C THR A 244 -3.80 -13.76 -8.84
N SER A 245 -2.80 -13.60 -9.69
CA SER A 245 -1.48 -14.20 -9.60
C SER A 245 -0.42 -13.11 -9.61
N GLY A 246 0.79 -13.43 -9.15
CA GLY A 246 1.90 -12.49 -9.20
C GLY A 246 2.42 -12.22 -10.60
N ASN A 247 1.96 -12.98 -11.61
CA ASN A 247 2.39 -12.84 -12.99
C ASN A 247 1.48 -11.86 -13.74
N VAL A 248 2.06 -10.75 -14.20
CA VAL A 248 1.37 -9.82 -15.12
C VAL A 248 2.13 -9.70 -16.43
N LEU A 249 1.38 -9.70 -17.53
CA LEU A 249 1.90 -9.40 -18.87
C LEU A 249 1.89 -7.90 -19.06
N SER A 250 2.93 -7.22 -18.56
CA SER A 250 3.05 -5.77 -18.75
C SER A 250 4.47 -5.38 -19.15
N ARG A 251 4.54 -4.75 -20.32
CA ARG A 251 5.72 -4.06 -20.87
C ARG A 251 5.87 -2.63 -20.34
N GLU A 252 5.01 -2.22 -19.40
CA GLU A 252 4.88 -0.83 -18.97
C GLU A 252 5.68 -0.54 -17.70
N GLY A 253 5.66 0.71 -17.25
CA GLY A 253 6.43 1.14 -16.07
C GLY A 253 6.05 0.42 -14.78
N THR A 254 6.99 0.40 -13.82
CA THR A 254 6.81 -0.18 -12.48
C THR A 254 5.52 0.31 -11.82
N MET A 255 5.19 1.59 -11.92
CA MET A 255 3.98 2.16 -11.29
C MET A 255 2.69 1.53 -11.81
N LYS A 256 2.52 1.41 -13.13
CA LYS A 256 1.29 0.83 -13.70
C LYS A 256 1.16 -0.66 -13.35
N THR A 257 2.29 -1.38 -13.35
CA THR A 257 2.31 -2.80 -12.96
C THR A 257 2.00 -3.01 -11.49
N THR A 258 2.57 -2.21 -10.58
CA THR A 258 2.25 -2.29 -9.15
C THR A 258 0.82 -1.88 -8.86
N SER A 259 0.33 -0.86 -9.54
CA SER A 259 -1.05 -0.39 -9.41
C SER A 259 -2.07 -1.45 -9.85
N LEU A 260 -1.81 -2.16 -10.95
CA LEU A 260 -2.67 -3.27 -11.39
C LEU A 260 -2.68 -4.44 -10.40
N MET A 261 -1.52 -4.82 -9.87
CA MET A 261 -1.40 -5.91 -8.90
C MET A 261 -2.03 -5.61 -7.54
N ALA A 262 -2.21 -4.32 -7.20
CA ALA A 262 -2.78 -3.87 -5.93
C ALA A 262 -4.27 -3.44 -6.04
N ALA A 263 -4.81 -3.38 -7.26
CA ALA A 263 -6.21 -3.05 -7.52
C ALA A 263 -7.14 -4.22 -7.16
#